data_AF-A0A959EZH8-F1
#
_entry.id   AF-A0A959EZH8-F1
#
_cell.length_a   1.000
_cell.length_b   1.000
_cell.length_c   1.000
_cell.angle_alpha   90.00
_cell.angle_beta   90.00
_cell.angle_gamma   90.00
#
_symmetry.space_group_name_H-M   'P 1'
#
loop_
_entity.id
_entity.type
_entity.pdbx_description
1 polymer ?
#
loop_
_entity_poly.entity_id
_entity_poly.type
_entity_poly.pdbx_seq_one_letter_code
_entity_poly.pdbx_strand_id
1 'polypeptide(L)'
;TLSVGASSRDIRQQIEATMQSTQRVPLAFDEYTFIREYWENKETRELIKELVPNWIAVWTPKGKTADEAQIVGFFLDHPIIKLHYIANGECTPEQIMELVKKCEGMTYVP
;
A
#
# COMPACT_ATOMS: atom_id res chain seq x y z
N THR A 1 24.87 -9.33 -3.64
CA THR A 1 26.34 -9.33 -3.49
C THR A 1 26.96 -10.15 -4.59
N LEU A 2 27.92 -9.57 -5.32
CA LEU A 2 28.67 -10.21 -6.40
C LEU A 2 30.04 -10.63 -5.86
N SER A 3 30.39 -11.90 -6.04
CA SER A 3 31.67 -12.47 -5.58
C SER A 3 32.46 -12.98 -6.78
N VAL A 4 33.73 -12.60 -6.89
CA VAL A 4 34.64 -12.96 -7.99
C VAL A 4 35.81 -13.77 -7.45
N GLY A 5 36.07 -14.92 -8.06
CA GLY A 5 37.06 -15.89 -7.58
C GLY A 5 37.29 -17.03 -8.57
N ALA A 6 38.37 -17.78 -8.37
CA ALA A 6 38.70 -18.96 -9.18
C ALA A 6 37.92 -20.22 -8.73
N SER A 7 37.35 -20.18 -7.53
CA SER A 7 36.56 -21.25 -6.94
C SER A 7 35.51 -20.67 -5.99
N SER A 8 34.42 -21.39 -5.75
CA SER A 8 33.44 -21.03 -4.71
C SER A 8 34.04 -20.94 -3.30
N ARG A 9 35.24 -21.51 -3.09
CA ARG A 9 36.04 -21.41 -1.86
C ARG A 9 37.21 -20.43 -1.93
N ASP A 10 37.54 -19.89 -3.11
CA ASP A 10 38.61 -18.90 -3.31
C ASP A 10 37.99 -17.65 -3.94
N ILE A 11 37.33 -16.84 -3.10
CA ILE A 11 36.75 -15.55 -3.46
C ILE A 11 37.79 -14.47 -3.16
N ARG A 12 38.19 -13.71 -4.19
CA ARG A 12 39.24 -12.67 -4.09
C ARG A 12 38.69 -11.27 -4.03
N GLN A 13 37.45 -11.08 -4.46
CA GLN A 13 36.77 -9.79 -4.41
C GLN A 13 35.27 -10.00 -4.21
N GLN A 14 34.68 -9.14 -3.38
CA GLN A 14 33.25 -9.14 -3.09
C GLN A 14 32.75 -7.70 -3.18
N ILE A 15 31.68 -7.49 -3.94
CA ILE A 15 31.06 -6.20 -4.17
C ILE A 15 29.60 -6.30 -3.77
N GLU A 16 29.15 -5.40 -2.91
CA GLU A 16 27.74 -5.25 -2.59
C GLU A 16 27.10 -4.27 -3.58
N ALA A 17 26.03 -4.71 -4.23
CA ALA A 17 25.23 -3.89 -5.10
C ALA A 17 23.78 -4.00 -4.64
N THR A 18 23.16 -2.86 -4.37
CA THR A 18 21.73 -2.77 -4.06
C THR A 18 20.98 -2.83 -5.38
N MET A 19 20.30 -3.95 -5.64
CA MET A 19 19.45 -4.09 -6.81
C MET A 19 18.12 -3.40 -6.55
N GLN A 20 17.72 -2.51 -7.44
CA GLN A 20 16.36 -2.00 -7.51
C GLN A 20 15.65 -2.78 -8.61
N SER A 21 14.47 -3.32 -8.32
CA SER A 21 13.66 -3.93 -9.36
C SER A 21 13.32 -2.87 -10.40
N THR A 22 13.42 -3.20 -11.68
CA THR A 22 12.87 -2.37 -12.77
C THR A 22 11.56 -2.94 -13.30
N GLN A 23 11.14 -4.10 -12.77
CA GLN A 23 9.95 -4.79 -13.19
C GLN A 23 8.73 -4.17 -12.52
N ARG A 24 7.79 -3.69 -13.34
CA ARG A 24 6.46 -3.31 -12.90
C ARG A 24 5.65 -4.57 -12.67
N VAL A 25 5.31 -4.83 -11.41
CA VAL A 25 4.48 -5.97 -10.99
C VAL A 25 3.06 -5.44 -10.75
N PRO A 26 2.01 -6.12 -11.21
CA PRO A 26 0.64 -5.73 -10.87
C PRO A 26 0.48 -5.74 -9.35
N LEU A 27 -0.25 -4.76 -8.80
CA LEU A 27 -0.55 -4.71 -7.37
C LEU A 27 -1.36 -5.93 -6.91
N ALA A 28 -2.15 -6.54 -7.82
CA ALA A 28 -3.00 -7.70 -7.54
C ALA A 28 -3.90 -7.51 -6.31
N PHE A 29 -4.36 -6.27 -6.12
CA PHE A 29 -5.23 -5.88 -5.04
C PHE A 29 -6.64 -6.45 -5.26
N ASP A 30 -7.16 -7.06 -4.21
CA ASP A 30 -8.49 -7.65 -4.13
C ASP A 30 -9.27 -7.09 -2.92
N GLU A 31 -10.50 -7.56 -2.71
CA GLU A 31 -11.35 -7.15 -1.60
C GLU A 31 -10.84 -7.62 -0.21
N TYR A 32 -9.91 -8.57 -0.18
CA TYR A 32 -9.32 -9.14 1.03
C TYR A 32 -7.97 -8.53 1.39
N THR A 33 -7.38 -7.76 0.48
CA THR A 33 -6.16 -6.99 0.65
C THR A 33 -6.33 -5.99 1.79
N PHE A 34 -5.30 -5.84 2.63
CA PHE A 34 -5.41 -5.00 3.84
C PHE A 34 -5.46 -3.52 3.49
N ILE A 35 -6.23 -2.74 4.26
CA ILE A 35 -6.32 -1.28 4.11
C ILE A 35 -4.92 -0.65 4.19
N ARG A 36 -4.02 -1.21 5.00
CA ARG A 36 -2.62 -0.80 5.10
C ARG A 36 -1.92 -0.76 3.73
N GLU A 37 -2.10 -1.78 2.89
CA GLU A 37 -1.42 -1.87 1.60
C GLU A 37 -1.90 -0.79 0.63
N TYR A 38 -3.21 -0.52 0.63
CA TYR A 38 -3.76 0.62 -0.11
C TYR A 38 -3.32 1.97 0.47
N TRP A 39 -3.12 2.07 1.79
CA TRP A 39 -2.67 3.31 2.43
C TRP A 39 -1.18 3.58 2.21
N GLU A 40 -0.33 2.55 2.11
CA GLU A 40 1.11 2.73 1.90
C GLU A 40 1.45 3.15 0.47
N ASN A 41 0.67 2.73 -0.52
CA ASN A 41 0.83 3.17 -1.91
C ASN A 41 0.18 4.54 -2.16
N LYS A 42 0.94 5.46 -2.75
CA LYS A 42 0.52 6.85 -2.99
C LYS A 42 -0.73 6.95 -3.87
N GLU A 43 -0.82 6.17 -4.93
CA GLU A 43 -1.93 6.27 -5.88
C GLU A 43 -3.24 5.78 -5.25
N THR A 44 -3.18 4.64 -4.57
CA THR A 44 -4.34 4.04 -3.89
C THR A 44 -4.73 4.82 -2.64
N ARG A 45 -3.78 5.49 -1.97
CA ARG A 45 -4.07 6.37 -0.84
C ARG A 45 -4.95 7.54 -1.26
N GLU A 46 -4.68 8.17 -2.40
CA GLU A 46 -5.55 9.26 -2.89
C GLU A 46 -6.98 8.76 -3.13
N LEU A 47 -7.13 7.55 -3.67
CA LEU A 47 -8.46 6.95 -3.85
C LEU A 47 -9.18 6.70 -2.51
N ILE A 48 -8.45 6.28 -1.46
CA ILE A 48 -9.03 6.16 -0.12
C ILE A 48 -9.41 7.53 0.44
N LYS A 49 -8.59 8.56 0.22
CA LYS A 49 -8.91 9.94 0.65
C LYS A 49 -10.19 10.48 0.01
N GLU A 50 -10.41 10.16 -1.26
CA GLU A 50 -11.65 10.52 -1.96
C GLU A 50 -12.85 9.72 -1.44
N LEU A 51 -12.64 8.45 -1.07
CA LEU A 51 -13.72 7.55 -0.67
C LEU A 51 -14.21 7.80 0.76
N VAL A 52 -13.30 8.07 1.71
CA VAL A 52 -13.64 8.21 3.14
C VAL A 52 -12.96 9.43 3.80
N PRO A 53 -13.19 10.65 3.28
CA PRO A 53 -12.52 11.87 3.75
C PRO A 53 -12.83 12.21 5.21
N ASN A 54 -14.06 12.00 5.69
CA ASN A 54 -14.47 12.33 7.06
C ASN A 54 -13.82 11.37 8.05
N TRP A 55 -13.78 10.07 7.75
CA TRP A 55 -13.10 9.09 8.58
C TRP A 55 -11.61 9.41 8.72
N ILE A 56 -10.92 9.77 7.64
CA ILE A 56 -9.51 10.17 7.70
C ILE A 56 -9.32 11.45 8.51
N ALA A 57 -10.25 12.41 8.40
CA ALA A 57 -10.19 13.66 9.16
C ALA A 57 -10.26 13.42 10.68
N VAL A 58 -10.96 12.39 11.15
CA VAL A 58 -10.99 12.00 12.59
C VAL A 58 -9.58 11.65 13.10
N TRP A 59 -8.76 11.04 12.24
CA TRP A 59 -7.39 10.62 12.57
C TRP A 59 -6.33 11.66 12.20
N THR A 60 -6.72 12.78 11.58
CA THR A 60 -5.81 13.83 11.15
C THR A 60 -5.71 14.92 12.24
N PRO A 61 -4.52 15.17 12.80
CA PRO A 61 -4.36 16.25 13.79
C PRO A 61 -4.70 17.62 13.20
N LYS A 62 -5.23 18.53 14.04
CA LYS A 62 -5.59 19.88 13.59
C LYS A 62 -4.39 20.62 12.97
N GLY A 63 -4.57 21.13 11.76
CA GLY A 63 -3.55 21.88 11.02
C GLY A 63 -2.60 21.02 10.18
N LYS A 64 -2.84 19.70 10.09
CA LYS A 64 -2.09 18.76 9.27
C LYS A 64 -2.85 18.32 8.03
N THR A 65 -2.14 17.73 7.06
CA THR A 65 -2.75 17.16 5.86
C THR A 65 -3.24 15.73 6.10
N ALA A 66 -4.13 15.24 5.23
CA ALA A 66 -4.65 13.87 5.29
C ALA A 66 -3.55 12.78 5.21
N ASP A 67 -2.38 13.10 4.64
CA ASP A 67 -1.21 12.21 4.63
C ASP A 67 -0.59 11.98 6.01
N GLU A 68 -0.83 12.90 6.94
CA GLU A 68 -0.34 12.81 8.31
C GLU A 68 -1.39 12.20 9.25
N ALA A 69 -2.46 11.60 8.70
CA ALA A 69 -3.46 10.89 9.49
C ALA A 69 -2.82 9.73 10.26
N GLN A 70 -3.05 9.70 11.57
CA GLN A 70 -2.52 8.69 12.47
C GLN A 70 -3.58 7.61 12.74
N ILE A 71 -3.92 6.86 11.68
CA ILE A 71 -4.90 5.79 11.78
C ILE A 71 -4.28 4.63 12.58
N VAL A 72 -5.01 4.15 13.59
CA VAL A 72 -4.54 3.05 14.45
C VAL A 72 -4.38 1.77 13.62
N GLY A 73 -3.26 1.06 13.80
CA GLY A 73 -2.93 -0.15 13.06
C GLY A 73 -4.04 -1.21 13.07
N PHE A 74 -4.79 -1.32 14.17
CA PHE A 74 -5.97 -2.18 14.25
C PHE A 74 -6.94 -1.98 13.08
N PHE A 75 -7.24 -0.75 12.68
CA PHE A 75 -8.14 -0.47 11.54
C PHE A 75 -7.47 -0.70 10.20
N LEU A 76 -6.16 -0.45 10.09
CA LEU A 76 -5.40 -0.66 8.86
C LEU A 76 -5.18 -2.16 8.54
N ASP A 77 -5.19 -3.01 9.56
CA ASP A 77 -4.96 -4.46 9.44
C ASP A 77 -6.25 -5.25 9.15
N HIS A 78 -7.31 -4.55 8.74
CA HIS A 78 -8.53 -5.15 8.24
C HIS A 78 -8.54 -5.16 6.70
N PRO A 79 -9.20 -6.16 6.09
CA PRO A 79 -9.40 -6.18 4.65
C PRO A 79 -10.24 -4.98 4.20
N ILE A 80 -9.96 -4.47 2.99
CA ILE A 80 -10.62 -3.27 2.43
C ILE A 80 -12.14 -3.42 2.34
N ILE A 81 -12.67 -4.64 2.14
CA ILE A 81 -14.10 -4.92 2.18
C ILE A 81 -14.79 -4.53 3.48
N LYS A 82 -14.05 -4.33 4.59
CA LYS A 82 -14.62 -3.88 5.86
C LYS A 82 -14.58 -2.37 6.04
N LEU A 83 -14.02 -1.62 5.08
CA LEU A 83 -13.86 -0.18 5.21
C LEU A 83 -15.19 0.54 5.40
N HIS A 84 -16.28 0.09 4.78
CA HIS A 84 -17.60 0.71 4.95
C HIS A 84 -18.12 0.59 6.39
N TYR A 85 -17.82 -0.52 7.07
CA TYR A 85 -18.14 -0.65 8.49
C TYR A 85 -17.24 0.23 9.37
N ILE A 86 -15.94 0.29 9.05
CA ILE A 86 -14.93 1.04 9.81
C ILE A 86 -15.14 2.56 9.68
N ALA A 87 -15.48 3.02 8.48
CA ALA A 87 -15.78 4.41 8.16
C ALA A 87 -17.24 4.78 8.47
N ASN A 88 -17.94 3.96 9.28
CA ASN A 88 -19.29 4.24 9.77
C ASN A 88 -20.32 4.57 8.66
N GLY A 89 -20.25 3.82 7.54
CA GLY A 89 -21.17 3.98 6.41
C GLY A 89 -20.84 5.14 5.46
N GLU A 90 -19.68 5.77 5.59
CA GLU A 90 -19.24 6.84 4.67
C GLU A 90 -19.07 6.36 3.23
N CYS A 91 -18.75 5.07 3.04
CA CYS A 91 -18.73 4.41 1.75
C CYS A 91 -19.62 3.16 1.74
N THR A 92 -20.00 2.68 0.55
CA THR A 92 -20.78 1.46 0.36
C THR A 92 -19.90 0.28 -0.10
N PRO A 93 -20.35 -0.98 0.07
CA PRO A 93 -19.66 -2.14 -0.47
C PRO A 93 -19.40 -2.04 -1.98
N GLU A 94 -20.33 -1.47 -2.74
CA GLU A 94 -20.20 -1.28 -4.20
C GLU A 94 -19.06 -0.31 -4.53
N GLN A 95 -18.94 0.79 -3.78
CA GLN A 95 -17.85 1.75 -3.97
C GLN A 95 -16.48 1.15 -3.61
N ILE A 96 -16.43 0.21 -2.65
CA ILE A 96 -15.23 -0.54 -2.34
C ILE A 96 -14.87 -1.47 -3.51
N MET A 97 -15.84 -2.18 -4.10
CA MET A 97 -15.56 -3.01 -5.28
C MET A 97 -15.10 -2.18 -6.48
N GLU A 98 -15.65 -0.97 -6.66
CA GLU A 98 -15.16 -0.03 -7.67
C GLU A 98 -13.72 0.44 -7.40
N LEU A 99 -13.36 0.67 -6.13
CA LEU A 99 -11.99 0.98 -5.72
C LEU A 99 -11.04 -0.16 -6.09
N VAL A 100 -11.38 -1.41 -5.73
CA VAL A 100 -10.59 -2.60 -6.06
C VAL A 100 -10.39 -2.70 -7.58
N LYS A 101 -11.46 -2.54 -8.34
CA LYS A 101 -11.42 -2.58 -9.81
C LYS A 101 -10.54 -1.48 -10.42
N LYS A 102 -10.53 -0.27 -9.85
CA LYS A 102 -9.61 0.79 -10.27
C LYS A 102 -8.14 0.43 -10.02
N CYS A 103 -7.87 -0.41 -9.01
CA CYS A 103 -6.53 -0.86 -8.64
C CYS A 103 -6.02 -2.03 -9.51
N GLU A 104 -6.90 -2.79 -10.19
CA GLU A 104 -6.51 -3.95 -11.02
C GLU A 104 -5.50 -3.60 -12.13
N GLY A 105 -5.55 -2.37 -12.65
CA GLY A 105 -4.63 -1.88 -13.70
C GLY A 105 -3.35 -1.23 -13.17
N MET A 106 -3.22 -1.08 -11.84
CA MET A 106 -2.09 -0.39 -11.24
C MET A 106 -0.91 -1.35 -11.04
N THR A 107 0.30 -0.81 -11.20
CA THR A 107 1.55 -1.56 -11.03
C THR A 107 2.45 -0.86 -10.03
N TYR A 108 3.17 -1.63 -9.23
CA TYR A 108 4.24 -1.09 -8.40
C TYR A 108 5.60 -1.69 -8.79
N VAL A 109 6.65 -1.00 -8.38
CA VAL A 109 8.02 -1.49 -8.49
C VAL A 109 8.47 -1.91 -7.09
N PRO A 110 8.70 -3.22 -6.84
CA PRO A 110 9.14 -3.74 -5.55
C PRO A 110 10.58 -3.38 -5.20
#